data_AF-Q83ZF4-F1
#
_entry.id   AF-Q83ZF4-F1
#
_cell.length_a   1.000
_cell.length_b   1.000
_cell.length_c   1.000
_cell.angle_alpha   90.00
_cell.angle_beta   90.00
_cell.angle_gamma   90.00
#
_symmetry.space_group_name_H-M   'P 1'
#
loop_
_entity.id
_entity.type
_entity.pdbx_description
1 polymer ?
#
loop_
_entity_poly.entity_id
_entity_poly.type
_entity_poly.pdbx_seq_one_letter_code
_entity_poly.pdbx_strand_id
1 'polypeptide(L)' 'LKIEGPSRAFYDRKRSENHIHTQALLALARRHVDVLWALLRDNRTWQPQQPTVAAA' A
#
# COMPACT_ATOMS: atom_id res chain seq x y z
N LEU A 1 14.22 6.70 12.04
CA LEU A 1 12.74 6.63 11.97
C LEU A 1 12.33 5.16 11.98
N LYS A 2 11.63 4.70 13.02
CA LYS A 2 11.03 3.36 13.02
C LYS A 2 9.91 3.36 11.99
N ILE A 3 10.13 2.71 10.85
CA ILE A 3 9.16 2.54 9.76
C ILE A 3 8.18 1.42 10.19
N GLU A 4 7.53 1.60 11.33
CA GLU A 4 6.44 0.72 11.78
C GLU A 4 5.15 1.29 11.17
N GLY A 5 4.94 0.96 9.89
CA GLY A 5 3.76 1.37 9.14
C GLY A 5 3.05 0.17 8.52
N PRO A 6 1.80 0.33 8.06
CA PRO A 6 1.03 -0.73 7.40
C PRO A 6 1.77 -1.37 6.20
N SER A 7 2.72 -0.65 5.61
CA SER A 7 3.62 -1.13 4.56
C SER A 7 4.59 -2.22 5.04
N ARG A 8 5.10 -2.14 6.28
CA ARG A 8 6.03 -3.12 6.87
C ARG A 8 5.31 -4.41 7.24
N ALA A 9 4.15 -4.31 7.91
CA ALA A 9 3.31 -5.46 8.22
C ALA A 9 2.85 -6.21 6.96
N PHE A 10 2.56 -5.49 5.87
CA PHE A 10 2.22 -6.10 4.58
C PHE A 10 3.42 -6.79 3.92
N TYR A 11 4.60 -6.16 3.96
CA TYR A 11 5.84 -6.74 3.46
C TYR A 11 6.23 -8.02 4.22
N ASP A 12 6.15 -8.00 5.55
CA ASP A 12 6.48 -9.16 6.38
C ASP A 12 5.45 -10.30 6.19
N ARG A 13 4.17 -9.98 6.03
CA ARG A 13 3.12 -10.97 5.71
C ARG A 13 3.37 -11.61 4.35
N LYS A 14 3.70 -10.84 3.31
CA LYS A 14 4.06 -11.37 1.99
C LYS A 14 5.35 -12.17 1.99
N ARG A 15 6.30 -11.85 2.87
CA ARG A 15 7.53 -12.63 3.09
C ARG A 15 7.25 -13.97 3.78
N SER A 16 6.27 -14.03 4.68
CA SER A 16 5.86 -15.27 5.37
C SER A 16 5.09 -16.25 4.47
N GLU A 17 4.51 -15.79 3.37
CA GLU A 17 3.71 -16.58 2.43
C GLU A 17 4.54 -17.34 1.37
N ASN A 18 5.86 -17.49 1.52
CA ASN A 18 6.78 -18.10 0.53
C ASN A 18 6.83 -17.40 -0.85
N HIS A 19 6.29 -16.18 -0.97
CA HIS A 19 6.45 -15.40 -2.19
C HIS A 19 7.90 -14.90 -2.34
N ILE A 20 8.43 -14.96 -3.56
CA ILE A 20 9.77 -14.45 -3.89
C ILE A 20 9.82 -12.98 -3.45
N HIS A 21 10.91 -12.54 -2.82
CA HIS A 21 11.09 -11.16 -2.32
C HIS A 21 10.70 -10.09 -3.35
N THR A 22 10.99 -10.34 -4.63
CA THR A 22 10.60 -9.49 -5.76
C THR A 22 9.09 -9.37 -5.93
N GLN A 23 8.31 -10.43 -5.70
CA GLN A 23 6.85 -10.40 -5.76
C GLN A 23 6.25 -9.62 -4.59
N ALA A 24 6.81 -9.75 -3.39
CA ALA A 24 6.39 -8.96 -2.23
C ALA A 24 6.65 -7.46 -2.45
N LEU A 25 7.83 -7.11 -2.99
CA LEU A 25 8.16 -5.73 -3.36
C LEU A 25 7.26 -5.22 -4.50
N LEU A 26 7.01 -6.03 -5.52
CA LEU A 26 6.16 -5.65 -6.64
C LEU A 26 4.71 -5.40 -6.20
N ALA A 27 4.18 -6.22 -5.31
CA ALA A 27 2.85 -6.02 -4.73
C ALA A 27 2.78 -4.74 -3.89
N LEU A 28 3.83 -4.44 -3.12
CA LEU A 28 3.92 -3.20 -2.36
C LEU A 28 4.04 -1.97 -3.28
N ALA A 29 4.83 -2.06 -4.34
CA ALA A 29 4.97 -1.00 -5.34
C ALA A 29 3.65 -0.75 -6.07
N ARG A 30 2.93 -1.83 -6.45
CA ARG A 30 1.60 -1.75 -7.07
C ARG A 30 0.64 -0.96 -6.19
N ARG A 31 0.56 -1.31 -4.90
CA ARG A 31 -0.31 -0.62 -3.92
C ARG A 31 0.05 0.87 -3.76
N HIS A 32 1.33 1.23 -3.79
CA HIS A 32 1.75 2.64 -3.75
C HIS A 32 1.33 3.40 -5.02
N VAL A 33 1.48 2.78 -6.19
CA VAL A 33 1.04 3.37 -7.46
C VAL A 33 -0.47 3.54 -7.50
N ASP A 34 -1.24 2.55 -7.02
CA ASP A 34 -2.70 2.64 -6.96
C ASP A 34 -3.17 3.78 -6.05
N VAL A 35 -2.50 3.98 -4.89
CA VAL A 35 -2.78 5.12 -3.99
C VAL A 35 -2.42 6.44 -4.67
N LEU A 36 -1.26 6.52 -5.30
CA LEU A 36 -0.83 7.75 -5.99
C LEU A 36 -1.77 8.11 -7.15
N TRP A 37 -2.22 7.10 -7.90
CA TRP A 37 -3.21 7.27 -8.96
C TRP A 37 -4.57 7.72 -8.41
N ALA A 38 -5.02 7.14 -7.29
CA ALA A 38 -6.26 7.57 -6.63
C ALA A 38 -6.19 9.03 -6.14
N LEU A 39 -5.05 9.46 -5.57
CA LEU A 39 -4.85 10.84 -5.14
C LEU A 39 -4.85 11.82 -6.31
N LEU A 40 -4.18 11.46 -7.41
CA LEU A 40 -4.14 12.28 -8.62
C LEU A 40 -5.53 12.37 -9.27
N ARG A 41 -6.26 11.24 -9.32
CA ARG A 41 -7.63 11.18 -9.86
C ARG A 41 -8.58 12.05 -9.06
N ASP A 42 -8.49 11.99 -7.73
CA ASP A 42 -9.42 12.67 -6.84
C ASP A 42 -9.04 14.14 -6.54
N ASN A 43 -7.87 14.61 -6.97
CA ASN A 43 -7.33 15.92 -6.58
C ASN A 43 -7.33 16.15 -5.05
N ARG A 44 -7.18 15.06 -4.28
CA ARG A 44 -7.26 15.09 -2.81
C ARG A 44 -5.86 15.00 -2.20
N THR A 45 -5.67 15.71 -1.08
CA THR A 45 -4.45 15.60 -0.28
C THR A 45 -4.43 14.25 0.45
N TRP A 46 -3.24 13.66 0.57
CA TRP A 46 -3.08 12.40 1.29
C TRP A 46 -3.55 12.56 2.74
N GLN A 47 -4.52 11.75 3.14
CA GLN A 47 -4.94 11.62 4.53
C GLN A 47 -4.52 10.23 5.03
N PRO A 48 -3.91 10.12 6.24
CA PRO A 48 -3.52 8.83 6.82
C PRO A 48 -4.71 7.91 7.12
N GLN A 49 -5.91 8.49 7.21
CA GLN A 49 -7.15 7.75 7.36
C GLN A 49 -7.47 7.11 6.00
N GLN A 50 -7.46 5.77 5.96
CA GLN A 50 -7.84 5.04 4.75
C GLN A 50 -9.14 5.63 4.21
N PRO A 51 -9.18 6.09 2.95
CA PRO A 51 -10.46 6.45 2.35
C PRO A 51 -11.28 5.17 2.38
N THR A 52 -12.30 5.14 3.24
CA THR A 52 -13.39 4.19 3.15
C THR A 52 -13.91 4.35 1.74
N VAL A 53 -13.54 3.41 0.87
CA VAL A 53 -14.11 3.31 -0.47
C VAL A 53 -15.59 3.09 -0.20
N ALA A 54 -16.39 4.15 -0.31
CA ALA A 54 -17.83 4.06 -0.21
C ALA A 54 -18.25 3.16 -1.37
N ALA A 55 -18.49 1.89 -1.07
CA ALA A 55 -19.03 0.94 -2.01
C ALA A 55 -20.41 1.47 -2.44
N ALA A 56 -20.54 1.73 -3.74
CA ALA A 56 -21.80 2.06 -4.40
C ALA A 56 -22.62 0.80 -4.65
#